data_AF-A0AAW8HVK5-F1
#
_entry.id   AF-A0AAW8HVK5-F1
#
_cell.length_a   1.000
_cell.length_b   1.000
_cell.length_c   1.000
_cell.angle_alpha   90.00
_cell.angle_beta   90.00
_cell.angle_gamma   90.00
#
_symmetry.space_group_name_H-M   'P 1'
#
loop_
_entity.id
_entity.type
_entity.pdbx_description
1 polymer ?
#
loop_
_entity_poly.entity_id
_entity_poly.type
_entity_poly.pdbx_seq_one_letter_code
_entity_poly.pdbx_strand_id
1 'polypeptide(L)' 'MSQLIPFRDPLKNVISDIEAGNLYARQLLSLWDEHLHEKLRAANPQAAARFRTLIFETAAATDRAGMRLKNIQGGKA' A
#
# COMPACT_ATOMS: atom_id res chain seq x y z
N MET A 1 -10.11 29.50 -30.88
CA MET A 1 -9.02 29.17 -29.94
C MET A 1 -9.34 27.82 -29.35
N SER A 2 -8.55 26.78 -29.68
CA SER A 2 -8.79 25.43 -29.17
C SER A 2 -8.39 25.40 -27.69
N GLN A 3 -9.34 25.19 -26.79
CA GLN A 3 -9.05 24.97 -25.38
C GLN A 3 -8.32 23.63 -25.25
N LEU A 4 -7.02 23.70 -24.99
CA LEU A 4 -6.22 22.55 -24.57
C LEU A 4 -6.81 22.02 -23.26
N ILE A 5 -7.63 20.97 -23.35
CA ILE A 5 -8.05 20.20 -22.18
C ILE A 5 -6.74 19.74 -21.52
N PRO A 6 -6.43 20.13 -20.28
CA PRO A 6 -5.20 19.69 -19.64
C PRO A 6 -5.24 18.18 -19.57
N PHE A 7 -4.27 17.53 -20.21
CA PHE A 7 -4.08 16.09 -20.15
C PHE A 7 -3.90 15.73 -18.68
N ARG A 8 -4.97 15.27 -18.02
CA ARG A 8 -4.87 14.71 -16.66
C ARG A 8 -3.96 13.50 -16.79
N ASP A 9 -2.78 13.57 -16.20
CA ASP A 9 -1.86 12.44 -16.16
C ASP A 9 -2.60 11.22 -15.59
N PRO A 10 -2.92 10.20 -16.40
CA PRO A 10 -3.74 9.08 -15.97
C PRO A 10 -3.10 8.32 -14.81
N LEU A 11 -1.76 8.43 -14.68
CA LEU A 11 -0.99 7.74 -13.66
C LEU A 11 -0.98 8.50 -12.33
N LYS A 12 -1.33 9.79 -12.31
CA LYS A 12 -1.28 10.59 -11.07
C LYS A 12 -2.20 10.02 -9.99
N ASN A 13 -3.43 9.67 -10.34
CA ASN A 13 -4.38 9.07 -9.40
C ASN A 13 -3.90 7.68 -8.94
N VAL A 14 -3.38 6.87 -9.87
CA VAL A 14 -2.84 5.54 -9.58
C VAL A 14 -1.68 5.61 -8.60
N ILE A 15 -0.80 6.60 -8.73
CA ILE A 15 0.30 6.84 -7.80
C ILE A 15 -0.23 7.22 -6.43
N SER A 16 -1.15 8.18 -6.36
CA SER A 16 -1.76 8.58 -5.08
C SER A 16 -2.48 7.42 -4.38
N ASP A 17 -3.18 6.57 -5.12
CA ASP A 17 -3.86 5.39 -4.56
C ASP A 17 -2.85 4.38 -3.98
N ILE A 18 -1.71 4.18 -4.67
CA ILE A 18 -0.64 3.28 -4.20
C ILE A 18 0.09 3.85 -2.98
N GLU A 19 0.38 5.16 -2.97
CA GLU A 19 0.97 5.84 -1.82
C GLU A 19 0.05 5.79 -0.59
N ALA A 20 -1.24 6.05 -0.78
CA ALA A 20 -2.24 5.91 0.27
C ALA A 20 -2.33 4.46 0.77
N GLY A 21 -2.35 3.48 -0.14
CA GLY A 21 -2.35 2.06 0.20
C GLY A 21 -1.15 1.65 1.05
N ASN A 22 0.05 2.13 0.71
CA ASN A 22 1.26 1.86 1.50
C ASN A 22 1.18 2.50 2.90
N LEU A 23 0.74 3.77 2.97
CA LEU A 23 0.56 4.46 4.24
C LEU A 23 -0.41 3.71 5.16
N TYR A 24 -1.57 3.30 4.64
CA TYR A 24 -2.57 2.57 5.42
C TYR A 24 -2.08 1.18 5.83
N ALA A 25 -1.36 0.46 4.96
CA ALA A 25 -0.79 -0.84 5.32
C ALA A 25 0.24 -0.73 6.46
N ARG A 26 1.06 0.33 6.47
CA ARG A 26 2.03 0.60 7.55
C ARG A 26 1.34 1.01 8.86
N GLN A 27 0.30 1.85 8.79
CA GLN A 27 -0.51 2.19 9.96
C GLN A 27 -1.20 0.95 10.54
N LEU A 28 -1.74 0.08 9.68
CA LEU A 28 -2.37 -1.17 10.10
C LEU A 28 -1.37 -2.12 10.76
N LEU A 29 -0.14 -2.21 10.24
CA LEU A 29 0.93 -2.99 10.87
C LEU A 29 1.29 -2.44 12.26
N SER A 30 1.42 -1.13 12.41
CA SER A 30 1.68 -0.50 13.71
C SER A 30 0.58 -0.81 14.72
N LEU A 31 -0.69 -0.60 14.34
CA LEU A 31 -1.84 -0.90 15.20
C LEU A 31 -1.95 -2.39 15.54
N TRP A 32 -1.60 -3.24 14.58
CA TRP A 32 -1.56 -4.68 14.78
C TRP A 32 -0.54 -5.06 15.86
N ASP A 33 0.71 -4.62 15.71
CA ASP A 33 1.79 -4.94 16.63
C ASP A 33 1.54 -4.34 18.03
N GLU A 34 0.99 -3.13 18.11
CA GLU A 34 0.78 -2.41 19.38
C GLU A 34 -0.44 -2.91 20.17
N HIS A 35 -1.53 -3.31 19.49
CA HIS A 35 -2.82 -3.48 20.16
C HIS A 35 -3.51 -4.83 19.94
N LEU A 36 -3.21 -5.53 18.84
CA LEU A 36 -4.03 -6.67 18.38
C LEU A 36 -3.27 -8.00 18.41
N HIS A 37 -1.96 -8.01 18.17
CA HIS A 37 -1.18 -9.24 18.00
C HIS A 37 -1.33 -10.19 19.18
N GLU A 38 -1.00 -9.72 20.39
CA GLU A 38 -1.02 -10.57 21.60
C GLU A 38 -2.43 -11.05 21.95
N LYS A 39 -3.43 -10.18 21.82
CA LYS A 39 -4.83 -10.53 22.10
C LYS A 39 -5.34 -11.62 21.14
N LEU A 40 -5.07 -11.46 19.84
CA LEU A 40 -5.52 -12.44 18.85
C LEU A 40 -4.71 -13.72 18.92
N ARG A 41 -3.41 -13.64 19.24
CA ARG A 41 -2.54 -14.81 19.42
C ARG A 41 -3.00 -15.67 20.59
N ALA A 42 -3.39 -15.05 21.71
CA ALA A 42 -3.93 -15.75 22.87
C ALA A 42 -5.28 -16.44 22.57
N ALA A 43 -6.14 -15.80 21.79
CA ALA A 43 -7.45 -16.35 21.43
C ALA A 43 -7.38 -17.41 20.32
N ASN A 44 -6.57 -17.16 19.27
CA ASN A 44 -6.39 -18.03 18.12
C ASN A 44 -5.04 -17.77 17.42
N PRO A 45 -4.01 -18.59 17.71
CA PRO A 45 -2.67 -18.43 17.14
C PRO A 45 -2.63 -18.50 15.61
N GLN A 46 -3.48 -19.34 15.01
CA GLN A 46 -3.52 -19.52 13.55
C GLN A 46 -4.11 -18.30 12.85
N ALA A 47 -5.18 -17.74 13.41
CA ALA A 47 -5.77 -16.49 12.92
C ALA A 47 -4.76 -15.34 13.06
N ALA A 48 -4.07 -15.24 14.20
CA ALA A 48 -3.05 -14.21 14.41
C ALA A 48 -1.91 -14.28 13.38
N ALA A 49 -1.41 -15.48 13.08
CA ALA A 49 -0.40 -15.67 12.04
C ALA A 49 -0.94 -15.23 10.67
N ARG A 50 -2.18 -15.62 10.32
CA ARG A 50 -2.78 -15.28 9.01
C ARG A 50 -3.02 -13.78 8.84
N PHE A 51 -3.52 -13.10 9.87
CA PHE A 51 -3.70 -11.64 9.82
C PHE A 51 -2.35 -10.93 9.66
N ARG A 52 -1.34 -11.32 10.43
CA ARG A 52 0.00 -10.75 10.31
C ARG A 52 0.56 -10.91 8.89
N THR A 53 0.44 -12.10 8.31
CA THR A 53 0.86 -12.35 6.91
C THR A 53 0.13 -11.43 5.93
N LEU A 54 -1.19 -11.30 6.04
CA LEU A 54 -1.97 -10.47 5.11
C LEU A 54 -1.59 -8.98 5.19
N ILE A 55 -1.35 -8.46 6.41
CA ILE A 55 -0.93 -7.08 6.61
C ILE A 55 0.45 -6.86 5.98
N PHE A 56 1.39 -7.76 6.25
CA PHE A 56 2.76 -7.67 5.73
C PHE A 56 2.80 -7.76 4.21
N GLU A 57 2.07 -8.71 3.61
CA GLU A 57 2.01 -8.87 2.16
C GLU A 57 1.35 -7.67 1.48
N THR A 58 0.37 -7.02 2.12
CA THR A 58 -0.25 -5.80 1.59
C THR A 58 0.74 -4.63 1.59
N ALA A 59 1.49 -4.45 2.67
CA ALA A 59 2.55 -3.44 2.74
C ALA A 59 3.64 -3.71 1.68
N ALA A 60 4.10 -4.95 1.58
CA ALA A 60 5.10 -5.33 0.59
C ALA A 60 4.59 -5.17 -0.86
N ALA A 61 3.33 -5.50 -1.14
CA ALA A 61 2.73 -5.33 -2.46
C ALA A 61 2.63 -3.86 -2.88
N THR A 62 2.23 -2.98 -1.96
CA THR A 62 2.13 -1.54 -2.21
C THR A 62 3.51 -0.88 -2.37
N ASP A 63 4.50 -1.28 -1.57
CA ASP A 63 5.91 -0.86 -1.76
C ASP A 63 6.44 -1.27 -3.15
N ARG A 64 6.24 -2.53 -3.56
CA ARG A 64 6.63 -3.01 -4.90
C ARG A 64 5.91 -2.26 -6.02
N ALA A 65 4.63 -1.96 -5.85
CA ALA A 65 3.85 -1.20 -6.82
C ALA A 65 4.40 0.24 -6.94
N GLY A 66 4.73 0.88 -5.82
CA GLY A 66 5.36 2.19 -5.80
C GLY A 66 6.72 2.22 -6.51
N MET A 67 7.56 1.20 -6.29
CA MET A 67 8.83 1.05 -7.02
C MET A 67 8.63 0.91 -8.53
N ARG A 68 7.71 0.04 -8.96
CA ARG A 68 7.42 -0.18 -10.39
C ARG A 68 6.90 1.09 -11.06
N LEU A 69 6.05 1.86 -10.39
CA LEU A 69 5.57 3.14 -10.90
C LEU A 69 6.70 4.16 -11.07
N LYS A 70 7.58 4.29 -10.07
CA LYS A 70 8.76 5.17 -10.17
C LYS A 70 9.63 4.79 -11.36
N ASN A 71 9.82 3.50 -11.61
CA ASN A 71 10.57 3.02 -12.78
C ASN A 71 9.85 3.33 -14.10
N ILE A 72 8.53 3.21 -14.17
CA ILE A 72 7.74 3.58 -15.37
C ILE A 72 7.82 5.09 -15.64
N GLN A 73 7.80 5.91 -14.59
CA GLN A 73 7.94 7.37 -14.72
C GLN A 73 9.37 7.77 -15.10
N GLY A 74 10.39 7.11 -14.55
CA GLY A 74 11.80 7.35 -14.86
C GLY A 74 12.28 6.72 -16.17
N GLY A 75 11.55 5.74 -16.70
CA GLY A 75 11.82 5.07 -17.98
C GLY A 75 11.32 5.82 -19.22
N LYS A 76 10.82 7.05 -19.05
CA LYS A 76 10.70 8.03 -20.13
C LYS A 76 12.05 8.71 -20.33
N ALA A 77 13.01 8.01 -20.92
CA ALA A 77 14.26 8.58 -21.44
C ALA A 77 14.47 8.09 -22.87
#